data_AF-A0ABD1IMA5-F1
#
_entry.id   AF-A0ABD1IMA5-F1
#
_cell.length_a   1.000
_cell.length_b   1.000
_cell.length_c   1.000
_cell.angle_alpha   90.00
_cell.angle_beta   90.00
_cell.angle_gamma   90.00
#
_symmetry.space_group_name_H-M   'P 1'
#
loop_
_entity.id
_entity.type
_entity.pdbx_description
1 polymer ?
#
loop_
_entity_poly.entity_id
_entity_poly.type
_entity_poly.pdbx_seq_one_letter_code
_entity_poly.pdbx_strand_id
1 'polypeptide(L)'
;MLGAVQLGLLAACVVLFVPMGMAGWHLSRNKMLFFSCALFITLAVGVHLTPYFPSISAFLSASEKLKKSDASDLLNGSWVVVAGDSQSRLMVVSLLELIMGSEGVEKIKGDLFKRHSDYSVMVEEIGMRLDFVWAPYVANLTEFMTRYKGSKDFPDIVMMGAGLWDMLHVNNVTEFGVSLRVLRDNVLSLLPVSSSLDAGDGGVSEPKPSHLLHLFWVGMPTLITSMLNTAEKKERMTTAMFSSYDNELAGSNLLRQSGGPLLKLDIGLLSEFCGPHCTSDGMHYDEVVYNTALQIMLNALLIESNQKPQ
;
A
#
# COMPACT_ATOMS: atom_id res chain seq x y z
N MET A 1 31.77 12.95 32.56
CA MET A 1 31.84 13.05 31.08
C MET A 1 30.57 13.63 30.44
N LEU A 2 29.37 13.46 31.02
CA LEU A 2 28.12 14.04 30.45
C LEU A 2 28.11 15.58 30.37
N GLY A 3 28.66 16.28 31.37
CA GLY A 3 28.63 17.75 31.40
C GLY A 3 29.45 18.43 30.29
N ALA A 4 30.55 17.82 29.85
CA ALA A 4 31.40 18.37 28.78
C ALA A 4 30.76 18.20 27.39
N VAL A 5 30.04 17.08 27.17
CA VAL A 5 29.32 16.82 25.92
C VAL A 5 28.13 17.77 25.78
N GLN A 6 27.38 18.00 26.87
CA GLN A 6 26.28 18.97 26.86
C GLN A 6 26.76 20.42 26.67
N LEU A 7 27.89 20.81 27.29
CA LEU A 7 28.48 22.13 27.06
C LEU A 7 28.97 22.30 25.61
N GLY A 8 29.56 21.25 25.03
CA GLY A 8 30.04 21.25 23.65
C GLY A 8 28.90 21.37 22.64
N LEU A 9 27.78 20.68 22.86
CA LEU A 9 26.60 20.77 22.00
C LEU A 9 25.96 22.16 22.07
N LEU A 10 25.90 22.75 23.26
CA LEU A 10 25.36 24.09 23.45
C LEU A 10 26.27 25.15 22.82
N ALA A 11 27.58 25.03 22.97
CA ALA A 11 28.55 25.90 22.32
C ALA A 11 28.47 25.80 20.79
N ALA A 12 28.35 24.58 20.25
CA ALA A 12 28.15 24.36 18.81
C ALA A 12 26.86 25.02 18.30
N CYS A 13 25.75 24.90 19.04
CA CYS A 13 24.49 25.56 18.70
C CYS A 13 24.62 27.08 18.70
N VAL A 14 25.29 27.66 19.70
CA VAL A 14 25.51 29.11 19.75
C VAL A 14 26.36 29.59 18.57
N VAL A 15 27.44 28.87 18.24
CA VAL A 15 28.32 29.20 17.10
C VAL A 15 27.62 29.07 15.76
N LEU A 16 26.65 28.17 15.61
CA LEU A 16 25.89 27.99 14.37
C LEU A 16 24.72 28.97 14.25
N PHE A 17 23.88 29.05 15.28
CA PHE A 17 22.60 29.76 15.19
C PHE A 17 22.73 31.27 15.42
N VAL A 18 23.70 31.75 16.20
CA VAL A 18 23.88 33.20 16.42
C VAL A 18 24.36 33.92 15.16
N PRO A 19 25.40 33.45 14.44
CA PRO A 19 25.79 34.06 13.17
C PRO A 19 24.69 33.94 12.11
N MET A 20 23.93 32.84 12.08
CA MET A 20 22.82 32.65 11.15
C MET A 20 21.65 33.61 11.44
N GLY A 21 21.33 33.84 12.72
CA GLY A 21 20.35 34.85 13.14
C GLY A 21 20.80 36.29 12.85
N MET A 22 22.07 36.60 13.11
CA MET A 22 22.66 37.90 12.78
C MET A 22 22.72 38.14 11.26
N ALA A 23 23.08 37.12 10.48
CA ALA A 23 23.05 37.18 9.02
C ALA A 23 21.61 37.38 8.52
N GLY A 24 20.63 36.66 9.06
CA GLY A 24 19.21 36.87 8.76
C GLY A 24 18.73 38.28 9.07
N TRP A 25 19.13 38.84 10.22
CA TRP A 25 18.81 40.22 10.61
C TRP A 25 19.42 41.25 9.66
N HIS A 26 20.70 41.11 9.30
CA HIS A 26 21.37 42.00 8.34
C HIS A 26 20.80 41.87 6.93
N LEU A 27 20.47 40.66 6.48
CA LEU A 27 19.86 40.41 5.17
C LEU A 27 18.44 41.00 5.10
N SER A 28 17.65 40.95 6.18
CA SER A 28 16.27 41.48 6.22
C SER A 28 16.16 42.99 5.97
N ARG A 29 17.23 43.77 6.27
CA ARG A 29 17.27 45.22 6.02
C ARG A 29 17.52 45.56 4.55
N ASN A 30 18.05 44.63 3.76
CA ASN A 30 18.24 44.77 2.33
C ASN A 30 17.41 43.73 1.60
N LYS A 31 16.14 44.08 1.32
CA LYS A 31 15.12 43.19 0.73
C LYS A 31 15.66 42.41 -0.48
N MET A 32 16.46 43.03 -1.34
CA MET A 32 17.00 42.37 -2.53
C MET A 32 18.01 41.25 -2.20
N LEU A 33 18.87 41.43 -1.20
CA LEU A 33 19.82 40.41 -0.74
C LEU A 33 19.11 39.26 -0.02
N PHE A 34 18.08 39.56 0.78
CA PHE A 34 17.27 38.54 1.42
C PHE A 34 16.56 37.64 0.41
N PHE A 35 15.89 38.22 -0.59
CA PHE A 35 15.23 37.46 -1.65
C PHE A 35 16.23 36.64 -2.49
N SER A 36 17.39 37.22 -2.81
CA SER A 36 18.45 36.50 -3.53
C SER A 36 18.96 35.29 -2.74
N CYS A 37 19.27 35.48 -1.44
CA CYS A 37 19.77 34.39 -0.60
C CYS A 37 18.73 33.30 -0.37
N ALA A 38 17.47 33.66 -0.10
CA ALA A 38 16.37 32.71 0.03
C ALA A 38 16.13 31.94 -1.28
N LEU A 39 16.20 32.62 -2.43
CA LEU A 39 16.09 31.99 -3.74
C LEU A 39 17.22 30.98 -3.97
N PHE A 40 18.47 31.35 -3.68
CA PHE A 40 19.63 30.45 -3.83
C PHE A 40 19.56 29.24 -2.91
N ILE A 41 19.16 29.41 -1.64
CA ILE A 41 18.97 28.29 -0.71
C ILE A 41 17.85 27.37 -1.20
N THR A 42 16.72 27.94 -1.63
CA THR A 42 15.60 27.16 -2.18
C THR A 42 16.01 26.40 -3.44
N LEU A 43 16.79 27.02 -4.33
CA LEU A 43 17.31 26.37 -5.54
C LEU A 43 18.31 25.28 -5.21
N ALA A 44 19.22 25.51 -4.26
CA ALA A 44 20.22 24.53 -3.84
C ALA A 44 19.54 23.30 -3.18
N VAL A 45 18.58 23.54 -2.28
CA VAL A 45 17.75 22.48 -1.69
C VAL A 45 16.96 21.77 -2.80
N GLY A 46 16.37 22.50 -3.74
CA GLY A 46 15.68 21.93 -4.89
C GLY A 46 16.58 21.02 -5.73
N VAL A 47 17.77 21.45 -6.13
CA VAL A 47 18.71 20.67 -6.94
C VAL A 47 19.23 19.44 -6.18
N HIS A 48 19.41 19.52 -4.86
CA HIS A 48 19.84 18.39 -4.05
C HIS A 48 18.72 17.43 -3.68
N LEU A 49 17.46 17.88 -3.65
CA LEU A 49 16.29 17.03 -3.42
C LEU A 49 15.73 16.43 -4.72
N THR A 50 15.93 17.09 -5.87
CA THR A 50 15.49 16.61 -7.20
C THR A 50 15.87 15.16 -7.50
N PRO A 51 17.07 14.65 -7.17
CA PRO A 51 17.44 13.25 -7.41
C PRO A 51 16.64 12.24 -6.57
N TYR A 52 16.02 12.69 -5.47
CA TYR A 52 15.22 11.87 -4.56
C TYR A 52 13.73 11.94 -4.85
N PHE A 53 13.31 12.85 -5.74
CA PHE A 53 11.96 12.87 -6.29
C PHE A 53 12.00 12.28 -7.70
N PRO A 54 11.28 11.18 -8.01
CA PRO A 54 11.09 10.77 -9.39
C PRO A 54 10.52 11.96 -10.16
N SER A 55 11.05 12.23 -11.37
CA SER A 55 10.68 13.44 -12.11
C SER A 55 9.15 13.52 -12.23
N ILE A 56 8.57 14.71 -12.06
CA ILE A 56 7.12 14.93 -12.19
C ILE A 56 6.63 14.44 -13.57
N SER A 57 7.48 14.47 -14.59
CA SER A 57 7.24 13.89 -15.91
C SER A 57 7.07 12.37 -15.86
N ALA A 58 7.90 11.65 -15.09
CA ALA A 58 7.76 10.21 -14.85
C ALA A 58 6.49 9.88 -14.05
N PHE A 59 6.10 10.74 -13.09
CA PHE A 59 4.86 10.57 -12.34
C PHE A 59 3.60 10.83 -13.20
N LEU A 60 3.63 11.84 -14.08
CA LEU A 60 2.53 12.17 -14.99
C LEU A 60 2.43 11.22 -16.18
N SER A 61 3.54 10.59 -16.59
CA SER A 61 3.53 9.53 -17.62
C SER A 61 3.15 8.16 -17.07
N ALA A 62 3.29 7.92 -15.77
CA ALA A 62 2.89 6.68 -15.09
C ALA A 62 1.44 6.67 -14.57
N SER A 63 0.60 7.65 -14.95
CA SER A 63 -0.84 7.66 -14.65
C SER A 63 -1.63 7.34 -15.91
N GLU A 64 -1.30 6.20 -16.54
CA GLU A 64 -2.01 5.74 -17.73
C GLU A 64 -3.02 4.65 -17.34
N LYS A 65 -4.20 4.69 -17.99
CA LYS A 65 -5.15 3.58 -17.88
C LYS A 65 -4.61 2.41 -18.69
N LEU A 66 -4.14 1.39 -17.98
CA LEU A 66 -3.58 0.20 -18.58
C LEU A 66 -4.68 -0.65 -19.20
N LYS A 67 -4.43 -1.04 -20.44
CA LYS A 67 -5.29 -1.95 -21.20
C LYS A 67 -4.97 -3.39 -20.83
N LYS A 68 -5.79 -4.30 -21.34
CA LYS A 68 -5.58 -5.74 -21.21
C LYS A 68 -4.17 -6.17 -21.63
N SER A 69 -3.65 -5.67 -22.76
CA SER A 69 -2.29 -5.98 -23.25
C SER A 69 -1.23 -5.61 -22.22
N ASP A 70 -1.29 -4.38 -21.72
CA ASP A 70 -0.27 -3.81 -20.85
C ASP A 70 -0.27 -4.54 -19.49
N ALA A 71 -1.47 -4.84 -18.97
CA ALA A 71 -1.62 -5.64 -17.76
C ALA A 71 -1.18 -7.11 -17.96
N SER A 72 -1.44 -7.68 -19.13
CA SER A 72 -1.01 -9.04 -19.49
C SER A 72 0.50 -9.17 -19.55
N ASP A 73 1.17 -8.19 -20.15
CA ASP A 73 2.63 -8.15 -20.24
C ASP A 73 3.27 -7.96 -18.86
N LEU A 74 2.70 -7.05 -18.04
CA LEU A 74 3.17 -6.77 -16.69
C LEU A 74 3.05 -7.97 -15.75
N LEU A 75 2.02 -8.79 -15.91
CA LEU A 75 1.71 -9.93 -15.02
C LEU A 75 2.12 -11.28 -15.61
N ASN A 76 2.82 -11.29 -16.74
CA ASN A 76 3.22 -12.52 -17.43
C ASN A 76 4.11 -13.40 -16.53
N GLY A 77 3.69 -14.65 -16.33
CA GLY A 77 4.38 -15.64 -15.50
C GLY A 77 4.33 -15.34 -14.00
N SER A 78 3.57 -14.33 -13.56
CA SER A 78 3.53 -13.92 -12.17
C SER A 78 2.61 -14.79 -11.31
N TRP A 79 2.91 -14.86 -10.02
CA TRP A 79 2.03 -15.37 -9.00
C TRP A 79 1.42 -14.24 -8.18
N VAL A 80 0.12 -14.01 -8.37
CA VAL A 80 -0.68 -13.03 -7.64
C VAL A 80 -1.48 -13.73 -6.55
N VAL A 81 -1.38 -13.26 -5.30
CA VAL A 81 -2.23 -13.71 -4.21
C VAL A 81 -3.04 -12.57 -3.64
N VAL A 82 -4.34 -12.81 -3.44
CA VAL A 82 -5.28 -11.88 -2.83
C VAL A 82 -5.91 -12.53 -1.61
N ALA A 83 -5.62 -12.03 -0.42
CA ALA A 83 -6.13 -12.58 0.83
C ALA A 83 -7.03 -11.57 1.53
N GLY A 84 -8.23 -11.99 1.94
CA GLY A 84 -9.13 -11.11 2.68
C GLY A 84 -10.59 -11.53 2.70
N ASP A 85 -11.45 -10.54 2.84
CA ASP A 85 -12.92 -10.69 2.81
C ASP A 85 -13.51 -10.46 1.41
N SER A 86 -14.80 -10.10 1.34
CA SER A 86 -15.49 -9.84 0.08
C SER A 86 -14.95 -8.64 -0.70
N GLN A 87 -14.31 -7.67 -0.05
CA GLN A 87 -13.70 -6.51 -0.71
C GLN A 87 -12.46 -6.93 -1.50
N SER A 88 -11.60 -7.74 -0.89
CA SER A 88 -10.44 -8.34 -1.55
C SER A 88 -10.88 -9.26 -2.71
N ARG A 89 -12.01 -9.96 -2.56
CA ARG A 89 -12.58 -10.76 -3.66
C ARG A 89 -13.00 -9.90 -4.85
N LEU A 90 -13.55 -8.70 -4.62
CA LEU A 90 -13.92 -7.79 -5.70
C LEU A 90 -12.69 -7.25 -6.46
N MET A 91 -11.53 -7.12 -5.80
CA MET A 91 -10.26 -6.86 -6.49
C MET A 91 -9.88 -7.99 -7.46
N VAL A 92 -10.11 -9.25 -7.08
CA VAL A 92 -9.88 -10.42 -7.97
C VAL A 92 -10.80 -10.36 -9.18
N VAL A 93 -12.07 -10.01 -8.99
CA VAL A 93 -13.04 -9.85 -10.09
C VAL A 93 -12.54 -8.81 -11.08
N SER A 94 -12.17 -7.61 -10.61
CA SER A 94 -11.63 -6.54 -11.46
C SER A 94 -10.38 -6.97 -12.22
N LEU A 95 -9.46 -7.69 -11.57
CA LEU A 95 -8.23 -8.17 -12.20
C LEU A 95 -8.51 -9.19 -13.31
N LEU A 96 -9.33 -10.19 -13.02
CA LEU A 96 -9.67 -11.23 -13.99
C LEU A 96 -10.54 -10.67 -15.11
N GLU A 97 -11.39 -9.68 -14.86
CA GLU A 97 -12.16 -9.01 -15.91
C GLU A 97 -11.26 -8.24 -16.87
N LEU A 98 -10.24 -7.53 -16.36
CA LEU A 98 -9.27 -6.84 -17.22
C LEU A 98 -8.48 -7.81 -18.10
N ILE A 99 -8.08 -8.98 -17.57
CA ILE A 99 -7.21 -9.93 -18.26
C ILE A 99 -8.00 -10.90 -19.15
N MET A 100 -9.07 -11.49 -18.63
CA MET A 100 -9.85 -12.53 -19.31
C MET A 100 -11.05 -11.96 -20.07
N GLY A 101 -11.49 -10.74 -19.76
CA GLY A 101 -12.74 -10.18 -20.25
C GLY A 101 -13.97 -10.75 -19.53
N SER A 102 -15.11 -10.11 -19.74
CA SER A 102 -16.39 -10.47 -19.11
C SER A 102 -16.83 -11.90 -19.39
N GLU A 103 -16.66 -12.37 -20.63
CA GLU A 103 -16.96 -13.77 -21.01
C GLU A 103 -16.09 -14.79 -20.27
N GLY A 104 -14.84 -14.44 -19.98
CA GLY A 104 -13.93 -15.30 -19.22
C GLY A 104 -14.37 -15.40 -17.75
N VAL A 105 -14.70 -14.25 -17.14
CA VAL A 105 -15.17 -14.19 -15.74
C VAL A 105 -16.50 -14.92 -15.56
N GLU A 106 -17.44 -14.82 -16.50
CA GLU A 106 -18.74 -15.47 -16.38
C GLU A 106 -18.63 -17.00 -16.29
N LYS A 107 -17.61 -17.60 -16.94
CA LYS A 107 -17.35 -19.06 -16.88
C LYS A 107 -16.88 -19.53 -15.50
N ILE A 108 -16.17 -18.68 -14.76
CA ILE A 108 -15.58 -19.02 -13.45
C ILE A 108 -16.37 -18.45 -12.27
N LYS A 109 -17.40 -17.63 -12.54
CA LYS A 109 -18.18 -16.91 -11.55
C LYS A 109 -18.77 -17.81 -10.47
N GLY A 110 -19.28 -18.99 -10.84
CA GLY A 110 -19.84 -19.93 -9.88
C GLY A 110 -18.85 -20.34 -8.79
N ASP A 111 -17.61 -20.63 -9.19
CA ASP A 111 -16.55 -21.05 -8.28
C ASP A 111 -15.96 -19.85 -7.51
N LEU A 112 -15.72 -18.73 -8.20
CA LEU A 112 -15.16 -17.51 -7.60
C LEU A 112 -16.08 -16.90 -6.52
N PHE A 113 -17.40 -16.94 -6.75
CA PHE A 113 -18.38 -16.41 -5.80
C PHE A 113 -18.89 -17.45 -4.79
N LYS A 114 -18.30 -18.64 -4.75
CA LYS A 114 -18.59 -19.60 -3.69
C LYS A 114 -18.35 -18.94 -2.33
N ARG A 115 -19.34 -19.09 -1.45
CA ARG A 115 -19.42 -18.31 -0.22
C ARG A 115 -18.29 -18.71 0.72
N HIS A 116 -17.54 -17.70 1.18
CA HIS A 116 -16.49 -17.83 2.19
C HIS A 116 -15.45 -18.93 1.89
N SER A 117 -15.09 -19.07 0.62
CA SER A 117 -14.12 -20.06 0.16
C SER A 117 -12.95 -19.43 -0.58
N ASP A 118 -11.85 -20.15 -0.58
CA ASP A 118 -10.70 -19.91 -1.43
C ASP A 118 -11.05 -20.17 -2.91
N TYR A 119 -10.24 -19.61 -3.80
CA TYR A 119 -10.35 -19.80 -5.25
C TYR A 119 -8.96 -19.72 -5.88
N SER A 120 -8.68 -20.53 -6.90
CA SER A 120 -7.40 -20.53 -7.60
C SER A 120 -7.63 -20.69 -9.10
N VAL A 121 -6.85 -19.96 -9.91
CA VAL A 121 -6.90 -20.06 -11.37
C VAL A 121 -5.52 -19.86 -11.99
N MET A 122 -5.25 -20.61 -13.06
CA MET A 122 -4.14 -20.36 -13.97
C MET A 122 -4.69 -19.67 -15.21
N VAL A 123 -4.21 -18.46 -15.52
CA VAL A 123 -4.50 -17.79 -16.78
C VAL A 123 -3.45 -18.23 -17.79
N GLU A 124 -3.75 -19.32 -18.47
CA GLU A 124 -2.82 -20.04 -19.36
C GLU A 124 -2.20 -19.14 -20.44
N GLU A 125 -2.95 -18.17 -20.96
CA GLU A 125 -2.46 -17.28 -22.03
C GLU A 125 -1.23 -16.46 -21.63
N ILE A 126 -1.09 -16.14 -20.34
CA ILE A 126 0.01 -15.33 -19.80
C ILE A 126 0.79 -16.06 -18.70
N GLY A 127 0.49 -17.34 -18.45
CA GLY A 127 1.10 -18.12 -17.36
C GLY A 127 0.94 -17.51 -15.96
N MET A 128 -0.06 -16.63 -15.76
CA MET A 128 -0.28 -15.98 -14.47
C MET A 128 -1.09 -16.90 -13.55
N ARG A 129 -0.55 -17.17 -12.37
CA ARG A 129 -1.30 -17.84 -11.31
C ARG A 129 -1.97 -16.80 -10.42
N LEU A 130 -3.27 -16.95 -10.18
CA LEU A 130 -4.00 -16.16 -9.20
C LEU A 130 -4.61 -17.06 -8.13
N ASP A 131 -4.30 -16.78 -6.86
CA ASP A 131 -4.98 -17.38 -5.71
C ASP A 131 -5.72 -16.32 -4.90
N PHE A 132 -7.00 -16.56 -4.65
CA PHE A 132 -7.81 -15.87 -3.65
C PHE A 132 -7.89 -16.73 -2.38
N VAL A 133 -7.52 -16.15 -1.25
CA VAL A 133 -7.61 -16.79 0.07
C VAL A 133 -8.66 -16.07 0.91
N TRP A 134 -9.68 -16.80 1.35
CA TRP A 134 -10.69 -16.27 2.25
C TRP A 134 -10.09 -16.14 3.67
N ALA A 135 -9.66 -14.94 3.99
CA ALA A 135 -8.97 -14.59 5.23
C ALA A 135 -9.53 -13.28 5.80
N PRO A 136 -10.81 -13.27 6.23
CA PRO A 136 -11.53 -12.03 6.49
C PRO A 136 -11.10 -11.29 7.77
N TYR A 137 -10.34 -11.95 8.64
CA TYR A 137 -9.79 -11.36 9.86
C TYR A 137 -8.29 -11.09 9.74
N VAL A 138 -7.79 -10.04 10.38
CA VAL A 138 -6.33 -9.73 10.40
C VAL A 138 -5.50 -10.90 10.96
N ALA A 139 -6.05 -11.66 11.91
CA ALA A 139 -5.40 -12.86 12.43
C ALA A 139 -5.23 -13.96 11.37
N ASN A 140 -6.18 -14.13 10.43
CA ASN A 140 -6.05 -15.08 9.33
C ASN A 140 -4.95 -14.63 8.36
N LEU A 141 -4.86 -13.33 8.07
CA LEU A 141 -3.78 -12.78 7.25
C LEU A 141 -2.41 -13.05 7.89
N THR A 142 -2.32 -12.93 9.22
CA THR A 142 -1.09 -13.26 9.95
C THR A 142 -0.72 -14.73 9.78
N GLU A 143 -1.67 -15.64 9.98
CA GLU A 143 -1.47 -17.08 9.79
C GLU A 143 -1.12 -17.43 8.34
N PHE A 144 -1.69 -16.70 7.37
CA PHE A 144 -1.36 -16.87 5.96
C PHE A 144 0.10 -16.48 5.69
N MET A 145 0.55 -15.31 6.18
CA MET A 145 1.92 -14.85 5.96
C MET A 145 2.96 -15.75 6.63
N THR A 146 2.65 -16.37 7.78
CA THR A 146 3.60 -17.27 8.44
C THR A 146 3.92 -18.53 7.64
N ARG A 147 3.01 -18.98 6.74
CA ARG A 147 3.22 -20.15 5.87
C ARG A 147 4.40 -19.99 4.92
N TYR A 148 4.77 -18.74 4.60
CA TYR A 148 5.87 -18.44 3.69
C TYR A 148 7.21 -18.22 4.39
N LYS A 149 7.25 -18.25 5.73
CA LYS A 149 8.52 -18.08 6.46
C LYS A 149 9.49 -19.20 6.12
N GLY A 150 10.65 -18.85 5.57
CA GLY A 150 11.67 -19.79 5.15
C GLY A 150 11.33 -20.58 3.87
N SER A 151 10.20 -20.29 3.22
CA SER A 151 9.89 -20.81 1.90
C SER A 151 10.77 -20.15 0.84
N LYS A 152 11.16 -20.92 -0.18
CA LYS A 152 11.78 -20.39 -1.41
C LYS A 152 10.74 -20.02 -2.46
N ASP A 153 9.51 -20.47 -2.27
CA ASP A 153 8.38 -20.22 -3.15
C ASP A 153 7.49 -19.17 -2.49
N PHE A 154 7.42 -17.99 -3.12
CA PHE A 154 6.76 -16.81 -2.59
C PHE A 154 6.05 -16.08 -3.75
N PRO A 155 4.82 -15.56 -3.56
CA PRO A 155 4.13 -14.81 -4.60
C PRO A 155 4.87 -13.54 -5.02
N ASP A 156 4.76 -13.14 -6.28
CA ASP A 156 5.31 -11.87 -6.75
C ASP A 156 4.51 -10.68 -6.19
N ILE A 157 3.19 -10.85 -6.09
CA ILE A 157 2.25 -9.82 -5.67
C ILE A 157 1.34 -10.37 -4.59
N VAL A 158 1.23 -9.67 -3.47
CA VAL A 158 0.28 -9.99 -2.40
C VAL A 158 -0.58 -8.78 -2.10
N MET A 159 -1.89 -8.93 -2.28
CA MET A 159 -2.91 -7.99 -1.83
C MET A 159 -3.58 -8.54 -0.57
N MET A 160 -3.58 -7.78 0.52
CA MET A 160 -4.24 -8.17 1.77
C MET A 160 -5.31 -7.16 2.15
N GLY A 161 -6.45 -7.60 2.66
CA GLY A 161 -7.49 -6.69 3.15
C GLY A 161 -8.36 -7.34 4.21
N ALA A 162 -8.55 -6.66 5.33
CA ALA A 162 -9.42 -7.08 6.41
C ALA A 162 -9.90 -5.86 7.21
N GLY A 163 -10.94 -6.07 8.04
CA GLY A 163 -11.45 -5.06 8.97
C GLY A 163 -12.96 -5.05 9.08
N LEU A 164 -13.70 -5.33 8.00
CA LEU A 164 -15.16 -5.36 8.05
C LEU A 164 -15.67 -6.53 8.90
N TRP A 165 -15.04 -7.70 8.79
CA TRP A 165 -15.37 -8.87 9.60
C TRP A 165 -14.90 -8.75 11.04
N ASP A 166 -13.71 -8.18 11.27
CA ASP A 166 -13.26 -7.82 12.61
C ASP A 166 -14.24 -6.84 13.27
N MET A 167 -14.71 -5.82 12.54
CA MET A 167 -15.69 -4.85 13.02
C MET A 167 -17.06 -5.47 13.30
N LEU A 168 -17.55 -6.32 12.39
CA LEU A 168 -18.86 -6.94 12.52
C LEU A 168 -18.89 -8.00 13.64
N HIS A 169 -17.89 -8.89 13.70
CA HIS A 169 -17.98 -10.07 14.55
C HIS A 169 -17.20 -9.94 15.87
N VAL A 170 -16.03 -9.30 15.85
CA VAL A 170 -15.19 -9.10 17.04
C VAL A 170 -15.56 -7.78 17.74
N ASN A 171 -15.72 -6.70 16.97
CA ASN A 171 -16.09 -5.36 17.41
C ASN A 171 -15.19 -4.83 18.55
N ASN A 172 -13.88 -5.06 18.44
CA ASN A 172 -12.87 -4.68 19.41
C ASN A 172 -11.69 -3.97 18.72
N VAL A 173 -11.70 -2.64 18.80
CA VAL A 173 -10.69 -1.76 18.18
C VAL A 173 -9.28 -2.06 18.69
N THR A 174 -9.13 -2.26 20.00
CA THR A 174 -7.81 -2.50 20.60
C THR A 174 -7.19 -3.81 20.13
N GLU A 175 -8.00 -4.88 20.09
CA GLU A 175 -7.57 -6.19 19.58
C GLU A 175 -7.26 -6.15 18.08
N PHE A 176 -8.05 -5.41 17.30
CA PHE A 176 -7.78 -5.16 15.88
C PHE A 176 -6.41 -4.49 15.69
N GLY A 177 -6.12 -3.42 16.45
CA GLY A 177 -4.83 -2.75 16.43
C GLY A 177 -3.65 -3.65 16.81
N VAL A 178 -3.82 -4.52 17.82
CA VAL A 178 -2.80 -5.52 18.19
C VAL A 178 -2.56 -6.49 17.04
N SER A 179 -3.63 -7.00 16.44
CA SER A 179 -3.55 -7.94 15.32
C SER A 179 -2.82 -7.33 14.12
N LEU A 180 -3.08 -6.06 13.81
CA LEU A 180 -2.38 -5.33 12.74
C LEU A 180 -0.87 -5.22 12.99
N ARG A 181 -0.46 -4.94 14.23
CA ARG A 181 0.97 -4.87 14.60
C ARG A 181 1.65 -6.23 14.49
N VAL A 182 0.95 -7.30 14.89
CA VAL A 182 1.45 -8.68 14.73
C VAL A 182 1.58 -9.03 13.24
N LEU A 183 0.58 -8.69 12.41
CA LEU A 183 0.65 -8.88 10.96
C LEU A 183 1.87 -8.15 10.38
N ARG A 184 2.04 -6.86 10.72
CA ARG A 184 3.19 -6.05 10.28
C ARG A 184 4.50 -6.74 10.58
N ASP A 185 4.71 -7.20 11.81
CA ASP A 185 5.97 -7.82 12.23
C ASP A 185 6.23 -9.13 11.47
N ASN A 186 5.18 -9.90 11.17
CA ASN A 186 5.29 -11.10 10.34
C ASN A 186 5.61 -10.77 8.88
N VAL A 187 5.00 -9.74 8.31
CA VAL A 187 5.30 -9.28 6.94
C VAL A 187 6.74 -8.78 6.84
N LEU A 188 7.19 -7.95 7.80
CA LEU A 188 8.57 -7.44 7.82
C LEU A 188 9.61 -8.56 7.89
N SER A 189 9.30 -9.67 8.59
CA SER A 189 10.19 -10.82 8.68
C SER A 189 10.37 -11.59 7.36
N LEU A 190 9.52 -11.34 6.36
CA LEU A 190 9.60 -11.97 5.04
C LEU A 190 10.37 -11.13 4.04
N LEU A 191 10.55 -9.83 4.32
CA LEU A 191 11.28 -8.96 3.43
C LEU A 191 12.79 -9.23 3.54
N PRO A 192 13.51 -9.30 2.41
CA PRO A 192 14.95 -9.43 2.45
C PRO A 192 15.53 -8.21 3.17
N VAL A 193 16.13 -8.44 4.34
CA VAL A 193 16.91 -7.40 5.03
C VAL A 193 18.09 -7.09 4.12
N SER A 194 18.17 -5.86 3.60
CA SER A 194 19.36 -5.40 2.90
C SER A 194 20.52 -5.37 3.91
N SER A 195 21.27 -6.47 4.02
CA SER A 195 22.51 -6.54 4.77
C SER A 195 23.61 -5.84 3.98
N SER A 196 23.55 -4.50 3.92
CA SER A 196 24.61 -3.68 3.31
C SER A 196 25.77 -3.39 4.29
N LEU A 197 26.06 -4.28 5.25
CA LEU A 197 27.10 -4.05 6.26
C LEU A 197 28.18 -5.13 6.36
N ASP A 198 28.14 -6.20 5.56
CA ASP A 198 29.25 -7.18 5.51
C ASP A 198 29.77 -7.31 4.07
N ALA A 199 30.32 -6.22 3.52
CA ALA A 199 31.24 -6.29 2.37
C ALA A 199 32.67 -6.50 2.88
N GLY A 200 32.88 -7.65 3.52
CA GLY A 200 34.19 -8.19 3.84
C GLY A 200 34.53 -9.33 2.88
N ASP A 201 35.31 -8.99 1.86
CA ASP A 201 36.16 -9.87 1.04
C ASP A 201 35.52 -10.92 0.10
N GLY A 202 35.82 -10.75 -1.19
CA GLY A 202 36.05 -11.88 -2.11
C GLY A 202 34.85 -12.65 -2.67
N GLY A 203 34.18 -12.10 -3.68
CA GLY A 203 33.37 -12.90 -4.61
C GLY A 203 32.38 -12.10 -5.43
N VAL A 204 32.71 -11.80 -6.68
CA VAL A 204 31.76 -11.27 -7.67
C VAL A 204 30.77 -12.40 -8.00
N SER A 205 29.76 -12.54 -7.15
CA SER A 205 28.52 -13.21 -7.51
C SER A 205 27.60 -12.10 -7.99
N GLU A 206 27.21 -12.17 -9.27
CA GLU A 206 26.15 -11.31 -9.79
C GLU A 206 24.94 -11.41 -8.84
N PRO A 207 24.34 -10.27 -8.44
CA PRO A 207 23.14 -10.33 -7.63
C PRO A 207 22.08 -11.02 -8.48
N LYS A 208 21.68 -12.24 -8.08
CA LYS A 208 20.47 -12.87 -8.61
C LYS A 208 19.34 -11.85 -8.49
N PRO A 209 18.45 -11.72 -9.48
CA PRO A 209 17.31 -10.83 -9.36
C PRO A 209 16.56 -11.27 -8.11
N SER A 210 16.58 -10.42 -7.09
CA SER A 210 15.72 -10.59 -5.93
C SER A 210 14.30 -10.50 -6.48
N HIS A 211 13.53 -11.59 -6.44
CA HIS A 211 12.10 -11.54 -6.70
C HIS A 211 11.53 -10.39 -5.85
N LEU A 212 11.07 -9.34 -6.53
CA LEU A 212 10.60 -8.14 -5.86
C LEU A 212 9.18 -8.44 -5.39
N LEU A 213 9.02 -8.60 -4.08
CA LEU A 213 7.73 -8.82 -3.47
C LEU A 213 6.95 -7.51 -3.39
N HIS A 214 5.84 -7.42 -4.12
CA HIS A 214 4.94 -6.28 -4.09
C HIS A 214 3.80 -6.51 -3.10
N LEU A 215 3.64 -5.59 -2.13
CA LEU A 215 2.70 -5.73 -1.02
C LEU A 215 1.69 -4.59 -1.01
N PHE A 216 0.41 -4.94 -1.03
CA PHE A 216 -0.70 -4.00 -1.03
C PHE A 216 -1.68 -4.28 0.11
N TRP A 217 -2.28 -3.20 0.63
CA TRP A 217 -3.39 -3.26 1.57
C TRP A 217 -4.68 -2.74 0.93
N VAL A 218 -5.69 -3.59 0.80
CA VAL A 218 -7.04 -3.23 0.37
C VAL A 218 -7.76 -2.58 1.55
N GLY A 219 -7.97 -1.27 1.50
CA GLY A 219 -8.66 -0.52 2.54
C GLY A 219 -10.13 -0.91 2.67
N MET A 220 -10.74 -0.63 3.83
CA MET A 220 -12.18 -0.79 4.00
C MET A 220 -12.93 0.27 3.17
N PRO A 221 -14.06 -0.08 2.52
CA PRO A 221 -14.91 0.88 1.83
C PRO A 221 -15.61 1.81 2.82
N THR A 222 -16.03 2.98 2.35
CA THR A 222 -16.92 3.87 3.09
C THR A 222 -18.23 3.15 3.39
N LEU A 223 -18.71 3.22 4.63
CA LEU A 223 -19.94 2.55 5.03
C LEU A 223 -21.14 3.49 5.00
N ILE A 224 -22.20 3.08 4.31
CA ILE A 224 -23.49 3.77 4.31
C ILE A 224 -24.43 3.06 5.27
N THR A 225 -24.33 3.44 6.54
CA THR A 225 -24.97 2.74 7.67
C THR A 225 -26.49 2.60 7.50
N SER A 226 -27.15 3.54 6.83
CA SER A 226 -28.59 3.48 6.54
C SER A 226 -28.99 2.35 5.58
N MET A 227 -28.06 1.91 4.71
CA MET A 227 -28.27 0.89 3.68
C MET A 227 -27.88 -0.53 4.11
N LEU A 228 -27.20 -0.68 5.25
CA LEU A 228 -26.77 -1.98 5.77
C LEU A 228 -27.98 -2.90 5.98
N ASN A 229 -27.90 -4.12 5.45
CA ASN A 229 -29.07 -5.00 5.31
C ASN A 229 -29.49 -5.79 6.56
N THR A 230 -28.75 -5.71 7.67
CA THR A 230 -29.08 -6.42 8.92
C THR A 230 -28.97 -5.49 10.13
N ALA A 231 -29.73 -5.80 11.19
CA ALA A 231 -29.68 -5.05 12.44
C ALA A 231 -28.29 -5.12 13.09
N GLU A 232 -27.66 -6.30 13.08
CA GLU A 232 -26.31 -6.51 13.61
C GLU A 232 -25.28 -5.62 12.91
N LYS A 233 -25.31 -5.54 11.58
CA LYS A 233 -24.42 -4.63 10.83
C LYS A 233 -24.66 -3.17 11.20
N LYS A 234 -25.92 -2.73 11.31
CA LYS A 234 -26.26 -1.35 11.68
C LYS A 234 -25.79 -1.00 13.09
N GLU A 235 -25.88 -1.93 14.02
CA GLU A 235 -25.47 -1.75 15.41
C GLU A 235 -23.95 -1.71 15.56
N ARG A 236 -23.23 -2.60 14.88
CA ARG A 236 -21.80 -2.79 15.07
C ARG A 236 -20.93 -1.95 14.12
N MET A 237 -21.35 -1.81 12.87
CA MET A 237 -20.57 -1.12 11.83
C MET A 237 -20.96 0.35 11.72
N THR A 238 -20.85 1.07 12.83
CA THR A 238 -21.16 2.51 12.89
C THR A 238 -20.01 3.35 12.30
N THR A 239 -20.31 4.59 11.89
CA THR A 239 -19.27 5.54 11.43
C THR A 239 -18.17 5.75 12.46
N ALA A 240 -18.52 5.83 13.76
CA ALA A 240 -17.53 5.98 14.83
C ALA A 240 -16.64 4.74 14.97
N MET A 241 -17.22 3.54 14.83
CA MET A 241 -16.45 2.30 14.87
C MET A 241 -15.52 2.19 13.65
N PHE A 242 -16.04 2.52 12.46
CA PHE A 242 -15.25 2.58 11.24
C PHE A 242 -14.02 3.50 11.38
N SER A 243 -14.23 4.75 11.82
CA SER A 243 -13.12 5.68 12.04
C SER A 243 -12.12 5.16 13.07
N SER A 244 -12.59 4.46 14.11
CA SER A 244 -11.69 3.88 15.13
C SER A 244 -10.82 2.75 14.56
N TYR A 245 -11.39 1.89 13.72
CA TYR A 245 -10.63 0.84 13.02
C TYR A 245 -9.63 1.43 12.01
N ASP A 246 -10.04 2.43 11.21
CA ASP A 246 -9.14 3.09 10.25
C ASP A 246 -7.99 3.82 10.96
N ASN A 247 -8.24 4.42 12.12
CA ASN A 247 -7.20 5.01 12.97
C ASN A 247 -6.19 3.96 13.49
N GLU A 248 -6.65 2.78 13.92
CA GLU A 248 -5.74 1.69 14.31
C GLU A 248 -4.90 1.19 13.13
N LEU A 249 -5.49 1.10 11.92
CA LEU A 249 -4.74 0.78 10.71
C LEU A 249 -3.64 1.82 10.45
N ALA A 250 -3.99 3.11 10.48
CA ALA A 250 -3.02 4.20 10.30
C ALA A 250 -1.92 4.21 11.38
N GLY A 251 -2.26 3.92 12.64
CA GLY A 251 -1.33 3.87 13.77
C GLY A 251 -0.53 2.58 13.90
N SER A 252 -0.84 1.54 13.11
CA SER A 252 -0.17 0.24 13.20
C SER A 252 1.23 0.21 12.59
N ASN A 253 1.58 1.21 11.76
CA ASN A 253 2.74 1.21 10.87
C ASN A 253 2.78 0.02 9.91
N LEU A 254 1.62 -0.52 9.52
CA LEU A 254 1.52 -1.54 8.47
C LEU A 254 1.68 -0.92 7.07
N LEU A 255 1.22 0.31 6.90
CA LEU A 255 1.18 1.01 5.62
C LEU A 255 2.45 1.83 5.36
N ARG A 256 2.88 1.95 4.10
CA ARG A 256 4.04 2.74 3.66
C ARG A 256 4.00 4.20 4.09
N GLN A 257 2.82 4.82 4.05
CA GLN A 257 2.62 6.20 4.52
C GLN A 257 2.97 6.39 6.02
N SER A 258 2.97 5.30 6.79
CA SER A 258 3.34 5.22 8.20
C SER A 258 4.66 4.47 8.44
N GLY A 259 5.49 4.30 7.39
CA GLY A 259 6.79 3.60 7.46
C GLY A 259 6.72 2.07 7.40
N GLY A 260 5.54 1.50 7.13
CA GLY A 260 5.34 0.06 6.93
C GLY A 260 5.61 -0.41 5.50
N PRO A 261 5.46 -1.72 5.22
CA PRO A 261 5.80 -2.26 3.91
C PRO A 261 4.66 -2.21 2.86
N LEU A 262 3.39 -2.11 3.26
CA LEU A 262 2.25 -2.23 2.35
C LEU A 262 1.84 -0.90 1.72
N LEU A 263 1.60 -0.87 0.41
CA LEU A 263 0.95 0.26 -0.26
C LEU A 263 -0.57 0.18 -0.09
N LYS A 264 -1.22 1.24 0.40
CA LYS A 264 -2.68 1.28 0.58
C LYS A 264 -3.38 1.48 -0.78
N LEU A 265 -4.30 0.58 -1.12
CA LEU A 265 -5.35 0.79 -2.10
C LEU A 265 -6.56 1.36 -1.35
N ASP A 266 -6.75 2.67 -1.42
CA ASP A 266 -7.72 3.38 -0.58
C ASP A 266 -9.17 3.25 -1.09
N ILE A 267 -9.74 2.05 -0.92
CA ILE A 267 -11.13 1.78 -1.28
C ILE A 267 -12.09 2.73 -0.55
N GLY A 268 -11.77 3.13 0.68
CA GLY A 268 -12.54 4.11 1.46
C GLY A 268 -12.71 5.42 0.69
N LEU A 269 -11.60 6.03 0.28
CA LEU A 269 -11.61 7.26 -0.51
C LEU A 269 -12.28 7.09 -1.89
N LEU A 270 -11.98 5.99 -2.60
CA LEU A 270 -12.56 5.75 -3.92
C LEU A 270 -14.08 5.54 -3.87
N SER A 271 -14.55 4.81 -2.87
CA SER A 271 -15.97 4.57 -2.63
C SER A 271 -16.70 5.83 -2.12
N GLU A 272 -16.03 6.71 -1.39
CA GLU A 272 -16.55 8.03 -1.01
C GLU A 272 -16.77 8.91 -2.24
N PHE A 273 -15.78 8.97 -3.15
CA PHE A 273 -15.93 9.71 -4.41
C PHE A 273 -17.04 9.16 -5.31
N CYS A 274 -17.24 7.84 -5.31
CA CYS A 274 -18.36 7.22 -6.01
C CYS A 274 -19.70 7.60 -5.35
N GLY A 275 -19.77 7.51 -4.03
CA GLY A 275 -20.93 7.91 -3.26
C GLY A 275 -22.08 6.89 -3.25
N PRO A 276 -23.25 7.25 -2.69
CA PRO A 276 -24.27 6.28 -2.32
C PRO A 276 -24.97 5.53 -3.45
N HIS A 277 -24.93 6.06 -4.66
CA HIS A 277 -25.55 5.42 -5.82
C HIS A 277 -24.74 4.23 -6.33
N CYS A 278 -23.45 4.15 -5.96
CA CYS A 278 -22.55 3.08 -6.37
C CYS A 278 -22.60 1.86 -5.45
N THR A 279 -23.62 1.71 -4.60
CA THR A 279 -23.76 0.55 -3.73
C THR A 279 -25.25 0.25 -3.51
N SER A 280 -25.59 -1.02 -3.35
CA SER A 280 -26.96 -1.45 -3.06
C SER A 280 -27.17 -1.83 -1.59
N ASP A 281 -26.08 -2.11 -0.86
CA ASP A 281 -26.13 -2.60 0.52
C ASP A 281 -25.29 -1.76 1.50
N GLY A 282 -24.69 -0.67 1.02
CA GLY A 282 -23.93 0.27 1.81
C GLY A 282 -22.50 -0.17 2.15
N MET A 283 -22.00 -1.25 1.53
CA MET A 283 -20.63 -1.73 1.76
C MET A 283 -19.96 -2.39 0.55
N HIS A 284 -20.70 -2.99 -0.38
CA HIS A 284 -20.16 -3.47 -1.64
C HIS A 284 -20.45 -2.45 -2.73
N TYR A 285 -19.39 -1.90 -3.31
CA TYR A 285 -19.50 -0.85 -4.31
C TYR A 285 -19.46 -1.41 -5.74
N ASP A 286 -19.84 -0.58 -6.70
CA ASP A 286 -19.79 -0.91 -8.12
C ASP A 286 -18.33 -1.09 -8.61
N GLU A 287 -18.21 -1.80 -9.73
CA GLU A 287 -16.93 -2.18 -10.36
C GLU A 287 -15.96 -1.01 -10.55
N VAL A 288 -16.46 0.22 -10.75
CA VAL A 288 -15.63 1.41 -10.97
C VAL A 288 -14.67 1.68 -9.82
N VAL A 289 -15.05 1.36 -8.58
CA VAL A 289 -14.22 1.54 -7.38
C VAL A 289 -13.02 0.59 -7.43
N TYR A 290 -13.28 -0.70 -7.63
CA TYR A 290 -12.25 -1.74 -7.63
C TYR A 290 -11.40 -1.70 -8.92
N ASN A 291 -11.99 -1.35 -10.06
CA ASN A 291 -11.26 -1.12 -11.30
C ASN A 291 -10.28 0.06 -11.17
N THR A 292 -10.67 1.12 -10.47
CA THR A 292 -9.77 2.25 -10.20
C THR A 292 -8.64 1.84 -9.24
N ALA A 293 -8.96 1.10 -8.17
CA ALA A 293 -7.96 0.57 -7.24
C ALA A 293 -6.97 -0.37 -7.94
N LEU A 294 -7.45 -1.21 -8.85
CA LEU A 294 -6.61 -2.09 -9.67
C LEU A 294 -5.66 -1.29 -10.55
N GLN A 295 -6.14 -0.22 -11.20
CA GLN A 295 -5.28 0.64 -12.02
C GLN A 295 -4.18 1.32 -11.19
N ILE A 296 -4.47 1.72 -9.95
CA ILE A 296 -3.46 2.24 -9.01
C ILE A 296 -2.42 1.16 -8.71
N MET A 297 -2.86 -0.07 -8.42
CA MET A 297 -1.96 -1.20 -8.15
C MET A 297 -1.04 -1.47 -9.35
N LEU A 298 -1.60 -1.61 -10.56
CA LEU A 298 -0.83 -1.91 -11.77
C LEU A 298 0.16 -0.79 -12.12
N ASN A 299 -0.24 0.48 -11.98
CA ASN A 299 0.69 1.59 -12.19
C ASN A 299 1.80 1.62 -11.13
N ALA A 300 1.51 1.24 -9.88
CA ALA A 300 2.55 1.07 -8.86
C ALA A 300 3.56 -0.03 -9.26
N LEU A 301 3.08 -1.16 -9.79
CA LEU A 301 3.95 -2.23 -10.31
C LEU A 301 4.83 -1.75 -11.48
N LEU A 302 4.28 -0.98 -12.42
CA LEU A 302 5.07 -0.39 -13.52
C LEU A 302 6.19 0.52 -13.01
N ILE A 303 5.87 1.39 -12.05
CA ILE A 303 6.84 2.30 -11.45
C ILE A 303 7.95 1.51 -10.74
N GLU A 304 7.60 0.48 -9.97
CA GLU A 304 8.57 -0.30 -9.21
C GLU A 304 9.41 -1.25 -10.07
N SER A 305 8.85 -1.74 -11.18
CA SER A 305 9.56 -2.62 -12.13
C SER A 305 10.41 -1.85 -13.17
N ASN A 306 10.32 -0.52 -13.23
CA ASN A 306 10.89 0.33 -14.29
C ASN A 306 10.49 -0.09 -15.71
N GLN A 307 9.38 -0.81 -15.88
CA GLN A 307 8.83 -1.16 -17.18
C GLN A 307 8.13 0.06 -17.78
N LYS A 308 8.22 0.22 -19.11
CA LYS A 308 7.48 1.25 -19.84
C LYS A 308 6.27 0.60 -20.51
N PRO A 309 5.06 1.19 -20.41
CA PRO A 309 3.93 0.78 -21.23
C PRO A 309 4.32 0.85 -22.72
N GLN A 310 3.86 -0.11 -23.53
CA GLN A 310 4.05 -0.09 -24.98
C GLN A 310 2.94 0.68 -25.70
#